data_AF-A0A2H0VPH2-F1
#
_entry.id   AF-A0A2H0VPH2-F1
#
_cell.length_a   1.000
_cell.length_b   1.000
_cell.length_c   1.000
_cell.angle_alpha   90.00
_cell.angle_beta   90.00
_cell.angle_gamma   90.00
#
_symmetry.space_group_name_H-M   'P 1'
#
loop_
_entity.id
_entity.type
_entity.pdbx_description
1 polymer ?
#
loop_
_entity_poly.entity_id
_entity_poly.type
_entity_poly.pdbx_seq_one_letter_code
_entity_poly.pdbx_strand_id
1 'polypeptide(L)'
;MKKFSTCHPGCPSCTIDDPLNPPIFQTIKSFFEKNEIEIKLVAKDLFGWRIKVKPAVRAINGKTAIGLFKKGSHKLFKESSC
;
A
#
# COMPACT_ATOMS: atom_id res chain seq x y z
N MET A 1 8.33 -13.65 12.26
CA MET A 1 7.33 -13.08 11.32
C MET A 1 7.99 -12.96 9.95
N LYS A 2 7.49 -13.65 8.92
CA LYS A 2 7.99 -13.49 7.55
C LYS A 2 7.50 -12.14 7.03
N LYS A 3 8.42 -11.19 6.77
CA LYS A 3 8.09 -9.92 6.13
C LYS A 3 7.66 -10.19 4.69
N PHE A 4 6.38 -10.02 4.39
CA PHE A 4 5.86 -10.00 3.02
C PHE A 4 6.15 -8.62 2.41
N SER A 5 7.41 -8.29 2.11
CA SER A 5 7.71 -6.99 1.51
C SER A 5 8.77 -7.08 0.42
N THR A 6 8.34 -7.06 -0.83
CA THR A 6 9.11 -6.46 -1.94
C THR A 6 8.98 -4.93 -1.95
N CYS A 7 8.11 -4.36 -1.10
CA CYS A 7 7.93 -2.92 -0.96
C CYS A 7 8.91 -2.33 0.06
N HIS A 8 9.57 -1.22 -0.29
CA HIS A 8 10.63 -0.63 0.51
C HIS A 8 10.14 -0.17 1.90
N PRO A 9 10.90 -0.41 2.99
CA PRO A 9 10.60 0.15 4.29
C PRO A 9 10.38 1.66 4.22
N GLY A 10 9.24 2.14 4.74
CA GLY A 10 8.88 3.55 4.73
C GLY A 10 8.13 4.03 3.49
N CYS A 11 7.82 3.14 2.53
CA CYS A 11 6.96 3.48 1.39
C CYS A 11 5.57 3.93 1.89
N PRO A 12 5.10 5.13 1.51
CA PRO A 12 3.82 5.67 1.98
C PRO A 12 2.60 4.86 1.49
N SER A 13 2.77 4.03 0.46
CA SER A 13 1.72 3.16 -0.08
C SER A 13 1.65 1.77 0.55
N CYS A 14 2.66 1.36 1.33
CA CYS A 14 2.77 0.01 1.87
C CYS A 14 2.67 0.08 3.40
N THR A 15 1.45 0.04 3.92
CA THR A 15 1.15 0.17 5.35
C THR A 15 0.53 -1.10 5.96
N ILE A 16 0.41 -2.18 5.18
CA ILE A 16 -0.17 -3.44 5.63
C ILE A 16 0.97 -4.42 5.88
N ASP A 17 1.11 -4.87 7.12
CA ASP A 17 2.17 -5.81 7.55
C ASP A 17 1.84 -7.26 7.18
N ASP A 18 0.56 -7.64 7.27
CA ASP A 18 0.05 -8.95 6.86
C ASP A 18 -1.06 -8.79 5.80
N PRO A 19 -0.74 -8.97 4.51
CA PRO A 19 -1.71 -8.80 3.44
C PRO A 19 -2.74 -9.93 3.37
N LEU A 20 -2.53 -11.06 4.08
CA LEU A 20 -3.52 -12.13 4.20
C LEU A 20 -4.50 -11.89 5.35
N ASN A 21 -4.15 -11.02 6.30
CA ASN A 21 -5.03 -10.57 7.38
C ASN A 21 -5.12 -9.03 7.42
N PRO A 22 -5.55 -8.37 6.33
CA PRO A 22 -5.55 -6.91 6.30
C PRO A 22 -6.61 -6.35 7.26
N PRO A 23 -6.34 -5.25 7.98
CA PRO A 23 -7.29 -4.66 8.94
C PRO A 23 -8.67 -4.39 8.35
N ILE A 24 -8.72 -3.99 7.07
CA ILE A 24 -9.97 -3.73 6.38
C ILE A 24 -10.84 -4.98 6.22
N PHE A 25 -10.23 -6.15 5.98
CA PHE A 25 -10.98 -7.40 5.88
C PHE A 25 -11.51 -7.83 7.24
N GLN A 26 -10.76 -7.63 8.32
CA GLN A 26 -11.24 -7.92 9.68
C GLN A 26 -12.46 -7.05 10.04
N THR A 27 -12.44 -5.76 9.70
CA THR A 27 -13.59 -4.87 9.88
C THR A 27 -14.82 -5.34 9.10
N ILE A 28 -14.64 -5.73 7.84
CA ILE A 28 -15.72 -6.22 6.98
C ILE A 28 -16.26 -7.55 7.51
N LYS A 29 -15.37 -8.48 7.91
CA LYS A 29 -15.74 -9.77 8.50
C LYS A 29 -16.62 -9.59 9.74
N SER A 30 -16.19 -8.77 10.69
CA SER A 30 -16.99 -8.50 11.90
C SER A 30 -18.33 -7.80 11.61
N PHE A 31 -18.44 -7.05 10.51
CA PHE A 31 -19.72 -6.46 10.09
C PHE A 31 -20.69 -7.52 9.56
N PHE A 32 -20.23 -8.43 8.70
CA PHE A 32 -21.08 -9.47 8.10
C PHE A 32 -21.39 -10.63 9.04
N GLU A 33 -20.48 -10.98 9.96
CA GLU A 33 -20.73 -11.99 11.00
C GLU A 33 -21.91 -11.62 11.91
N LYS A 34 -22.10 -10.32 12.20
CA LYS A 34 -23.27 -9.83 12.94
C LYS A 34 -24.60 -10.03 12.22
N ASN A 35 -24.54 -10.26 10.91
CA ASN A 35 -25.70 -10.50 10.05
C ASN A 35 -25.77 -11.98 9.61
N GLU A 36 -25.00 -12.87 10.26
CA GLU A 36 -24.94 -14.30 9.94
C GLU A 36 -24.49 -14.59 8.49
N ILE A 37 -23.71 -13.68 7.90
CA ILE A 37 -23.18 -13.82 6.52
C ILE A 37 -21.70 -14.18 6.59
N GLU A 38 -21.33 -15.32 6.00
CA GLU A 38 -19.93 -15.71 5.83
C GLU A 38 -19.32 -15.03 4.60
N ILE A 39 -18.14 -14.42 4.78
CA ILE A 39 -17.37 -13.82 3.67
C ILE A 39 -16.01 -14.51 3.54
N LYS A 40 -15.56 -14.67 2.29
CA LYS A 40 -14.26 -15.28 1.98
C LYS A 40 -13.33 -14.24 1.38
N LEU A 41 -12.10 -14.18 1.89
CA LEU A 41 -11.05 -13.36 1.30
C LEU A 41 -10.50 -14.08 0.06
N VAL A 42 -10.59 -13.43 -1.10
CA VAL A 42 -9.94 -13.88 -2.33
C VAL A 42 -8.78 -12.95 -2.62
N ALA A 43 -7.57 -13.39 -2.27
CA ALA A 43 -6.34 -12.68 -2.62
C ALA A 43 -5.80 -13.20 -3.96
N LYS A 44 -5.44 -12.29 -4.85
CA LYS A 44 -4.65 -12.58 -6.06
C LYS A 44 -3.19 -12.24 -5.78
N ASP A 45 -2.48 -11.70 -6.76
CA ASP A 45 -1.09 -11.29 -6.62
C ASP A 45 -0.91 -10.26 -5.49
N LEU A 46 -0.05 -10.59 -4.54
CA LEU A 46 0.28 -9.72 -3.41
C LEU A 46 1.20 -8.55 -3.82
N PHE A 47 1.90 -8.69 -4.94
CA PHE A 47 2.87 -7.73 -5.49
C PHE A 47 2.61 -7.51 -6.98
N GLY A 48 3.01 -6.35 -7.52
CA GLY A 48 2.83 -6.03 -8.94
C GLY A 48 1.37 -5.87 -9.40
N TRP A 49 0.40 -5.92 -8.48
CA TRP A 49 -1.03 -5.84 -8.79
C TRP A 49 -1.49 -4.44 -9.25
N ARG A 50 -0.69 -3.39 -8.99
CA ARG A 50 -1.01 -2.02 -9.43
C ARG A 50 -0.60 -1.82 -10.89
N ILE A 51 -1.60 -1.81 -11.78
CA ILE A 51 -1.40 -1.60 -13.23
C ILE A 51 -1.13 -0.13 -13.57
N LYS A 52 -1.58 0.81 -12.73
CA LYS A 52 -1.43 2.26 -12.95
C LYS A 52 -0.89 2.95 -11.70
N VAL A 53 -0.05 3.96 -11.92
CA VAL A 53 0.51 4.81 -10.87
C VAL A 53 0.41 6.29 -11.26
N LYS A 54 0.22 7.17 -10.27
CA LYS A 54 0.23 8.63 -10.44
C LYS A 54 1.38 9.22 -9.61
N PRO A 55 2.61 9.24 -10.12
CA PRO A 55 3.73 9.78 -9.38
C PRO A 55 3.66 11.31 -9.32
N ALA A 56 4.22 11.88 -8.26
CA ALA A 56 4.49 13.30 -8.19
C ALA A 56 5.79 13.63 -8.94
N VAL A 57 5.77 14.72 -9.70
CA VAL A 57 6.95 15.30 -10.36
C VAL A 57 7.27 16.64 -9.71
N ARG A 58 8.52 16.86 -9.28
CA ARG A 58 8.96 18.12 -8.63
C ARG A 58 10.37 18.49 -9.04
N ALA A 59 10.70 19.78 -8.96
CA ALA A 59 12.07 20.26 -8.94
C ALA A 59 12.61 20.27 -7.50
N ILE A 60 13.71 19.57 -7.25
CA ILE A 60 14.43 19.55 -5.96
C ILE A 60 15.88 19.89 -6.25
N ASN A 61 16.40 20.96 -5.65
CA ASN A 61 17.79 21.43 -5.85
C ASN A 61 18.18 21.54 -7.33
N GLY A 62 17.27 22.10 -8.15
CA GLY A 62 17.48 22.28 -9.58
C GLY A 62 17.39 20.99 -10.43
N LYS A 63 17.03 19.84 -9.85
CA LYS A 63 16.87 18.57 -10.57
C LYS A 63 15.42 18.07 -10.51
N THR A 64 14.92 17.52 -11.62
CA THR A 64 13.61 16.86 -11.65
C THR A 64 13.66 15.57 -10.84
N ALA A 65 12.71 15.40 -9.94
CA ALA A 65 12.52 14.21 -9.11
C ALA A 65 11.09 13.69 -9.30
N ILE A 66 10.98 12.36 -9.41
CA ILE A 66 9.73 11.62 -9.58
C ILE A 66 9.59 10.66 -8.39
N GLY A 67 8.40 10.57 -7.80
CA GLY A 67 8.18 9.67 -6.66
C GLY A 67 6.79 9.82 -6.02
N LEU A 68 6.62 9.25 -4.83
CA LEU A 68 5.38 9.38 -4.04
C LEU A 68 5.52 10.46 -2.97
N PHE A 69 4.43 10.96 -2.41
CA PHE A 69 4.51 11.84 -1.25
C PHE A 69 4.64 11.05 0.06
N LYS A 70 5.50 11.50 0.96
CA LYS A 70 5.56 11.00 2.33
C LYS A 70 4.21 11.27 3.02
N LYS A 71 3.74 10.31 3.82
CA LYS A 71 2.48 10.39 4.57
C LYS A 71 2.38 11.71 5.34
N GLY A 72 1.26 12.41 5.19
CA GLY A 72 1.00 13.68 5.87
C GLY A 72 1.83 14.88 5.38
N SER A 73 2.45 14.81 4.20
CA SER A 73 3.25 15.93 3.69
C SER A 73 3.30 15.98 2.15
N HIS A 74 3.84 17.07 1.60
CA HIS A 74 4.19 17.19 0.17
C HIS A 74 5.68 16.91 -0.11
N LYS A 75 6.41 16.33 0.85
CA LYS A 75 7.81 15.93 0.65
C LYS A 75 7.85 14.65 -0.18
N LEU A 76 8.67 14.63 -1.22
CA LEU A 76 8.87 13.44 -2.04
C LEU A 76 9.57 12.32 -1.24
N PHE A 77 9.01 11.13 -1.32
CA PHE A 77 9.64 9.86 -1.05
C PHE A 77 10.30 9.42 -2.36
N LYS A 78 11.62 9.45 -2.37
CA LYS A 78 12.42 9.12 -3.55
C LYS A 78 12.60 7.61 -3.57
N GLU A 79 12.08 6.98 -4.60
CA GLU A 79 12.19 5.53 -4.79
C GLU A 79 12.32 5.22 -6.28
N SER A 80 13.19 4.27 -6.62
CA SER A 80 13.44 3.84 -8.00
C SER A 80 12.56 2.68 -8.44
N SER A 81 11.96 1.94 -7.50
CA SER A 81 11.10 0.78 -7.78
C SER A 81 9.88 0.73 -6.86
N CYS A 82 8.71 0.49 -7.45
CA CYS A 82 7.44 0.32 -6.73
C CYS A 82 6.85 -1.07 -7.02
#